data_AF-A0A2J7TLA2-F1
#
_entry.id   AF-A0A2J7TLA2-F1
#
_cell.length_a   1.000
_cell.length_b   1.000
_cell.length_c   1.000
_cell.angle_alpha   90.00
_cell.angle_beta   90.00
_cell.angle_gamma   90.00
#
_symmetry.space_group_name_H-M   'P 1'
#
loop_
_entity.id
_entity.type
_entity.pdbx_description
1 polymer ?
#
loop_
_entity_poly.entity_id
_entity_poly.type
_entity_poly.pdbx_seq_one_letter_code
_entity_poly.pdbx_strand_id
1 'polypeptide(L)'
;MERGMPLESEHFKGNDRLQSCLVADPFHVLEGDRGAHVALIQQALTILGAGLIDANEITREFYGPSTSRAVLKYKGPPRNILNTQLRQTIPDAIVGKRTIAWLDEDMKGVEKTPPSQFVCTNKLGEPHDHSKCRPLQVEGHLLTPKNPNRWGRMINIYGTYETDYLGFEDYSCNPLYCDHDGGPLRKLTYKSERGPGLEDNSVSDICLRSSPLYNRKDTHQPNGMNEIDEISRLSQTGCRITFAGEEVFMLKLLTIATIVEKVAIQTLKNNTNPSLGYSTSYAWVLIKLG
;
A
#
# COMPACT_ATOMS: atom_id res chain seq x y z
N MET A 1 11.75 36.33 -9.24
CA MET A 1 11.12 35.43 -10.22
C MET A 1 12.14 34.33 -10.51
N GLU A 2 12.08 33.21 -9.81
CA GLU A 2 12.85 32.05 -10.25
C GLU A 2 12.14 31.43 -11.44
N ARG A 3 12.88 31.29 -12.55
CA ARG A 3 12.46 30.57 -13.74
C ARG A 3 12.08 29.15 -13.32
N GLY A 4 10.99 28.61 -13.88
CA GLY A 4 10.56 27.24 -13.64
C GLY A 4 11.69 26.26 -13.98
N MET A 5 12.41 25.82 -12.94
CA MET A 5 13.33 24.70 -13.03
C MET A 5 12.53 23.47 -13.47
N PRO A 6 13.07 22.56 -14.30
CA PRO A 6 12.32 21.39 -14.74
C PRO A 6 11.82 20.58 -13.53
N LEU A 7 10.72 19.86 -13.71
CA LEU A 7 10.27 18.87 -12.71
C LEU A 7 11.39 17.84 -12.51
N GLU A 8 11.74 17.56 -11.26
CA GLU A 8 12.91 16.75 -10.89
C GLU A 8 12.54 15.39 -10.30
N SER A 9 11.31 15.20 -9.80
CA SER A 9 10.87 13.89 -9.30
C SER A 9 10.97 12.83 -10.40
N GLU A 10 11.38 11.62 -10.06
CA GLU A 10 11.30 10.47 -10.97
C GLU A 10 9.88 10.31 -11.50
N HIS A 11 8.88 10.63 -10.66
CA HIS A 11 7.46 10.57 -10.97
C HIS A 11 7.02 11.51 -12.11
N PHE A 12 7.51 12.76 -12.16
CA PHE A 12 7.03 13.74 -13.14
C PHE A 12 8.03 14.14 -14.22
N LYS A 13 9.34 13.98 -14.00
CA LYS A 13 10.39 14.54 -14.87
C LYS A 13 10.27 14.12 -16.33
N GLY A 14 9.76 12.91 -16.59
CA GLY A 14 9.61 12.34 -17.94
C GLY A 14 8.34 12.73 -18.70
N ASN A 15 7.46 13.57 -18.14
CA ASN A 15 6.20 13.94 -18.80
C ASN A 15 6.22 15.36 -19.37
N ASP A 16 6.33 15.47 -20.70
CA ASP A 16 6.43 16.76 -21.40
C ASP A 16 5.22 17.69 -21.15
N ARG A 17 4.01 17.14 -20.99
CA ARG A 17 2.80 17.95 -20.71
C ARG A 17 2.85 18.55 -19.31
N LEU A 18 3.34 17.82 -18.31
CA LEU A 18 3.52 18.35 -16.96
C LEU A 18 4.70 19.33 -16.88
N GLN A 19 5.79 19.08 -17.61
CA GLN A 19 6.86 20.07 -17.79
C GLN A 19 6.31 21.37 -18.40
N SER A 20 5.40 21.27 -19.37
CA SER A 20 4.73 22.44 -19.96
C SER A 20 3.77 23.12 -18.99
N CYS A 21 3.05 22.35 -18.17
CA CYS A 21 2.16 22.85 -17.09
C CYS A 21 2.92 23.71 -16.07
N LEU A 22 4.19 23.39 -15.81
CA LEU A 22 5.04 24.15 -14.89
C LEU A 22 5.35 25.57 -15.39
N VAL A 23 5.35 25.80 -16.70
CA VAL A 23 5.82 27.08 -17.29
C VAL A 23 4.73 27.87 -18.00
N ALA A 24 3.65 27.23 -18.49
CA ALA A 24 2.65 27.86 -19.35
C ALA A 24 1.20 27.52 -18.97
N ASP A 25 0.38 28.55 -18.79
CA ASP A 25 -1.03 28.47 -18.36
C ASP A 25 -1.93 27.59 -19.25
N PRO A 26 -1.78 27.55 -20.59
CA PRO A 26 -2.58 26.69 -21.45
C PRO A 26 -2.42 25.18 -21.17
N PHE A 27 -1.38 24.78 -20.43
CA PHE A 27 -1.12 23.39 -20.07
C PHE A 27 -1.54 23.05 -18.64
N HIS A 28 -2.18 23.97 -17.93
CA HIS A 28 -2.81 23.67 -16.64
C HIS A 28 -3.79 22.50 -16.79
N VAL A 29 -3.82 21.62 -15.80
CA VAL A 29 -4.69 20.44 -15.81
C VAL A 29 -5.97 20.75 -15.05
N LEU A 30 -7.10 20.53 -15.71
CA LEU A 30 -8.43 20.94 -15.30
C LEU A 30 -9.37 19.75 -15.16
N GLU A 31 -10.48 19.93 -14.45
CA GLU A 31 -11.56 18.94 -14.46
C GLU A 31 -12.07 18.74 -15.90
N GLY A 32 -12.24 17.49 -16.30
CA GLY A 32 -12.53 17.11 -17.68
C GLY A 32 -11.33 16.56 -18.45
N ASP A 33 -10.09 16.91 -18.05
CA ASP A 33 -8.88 16.43 -18.72
C ASP A 33 -8.72 14.91 -18.62
N ARG A 34 -8.01 14.35 -19.62
CA ARG A 34 -7.72 12.90 -19.72
C ARG A 34 -6.32 12.61 -20.21
N GLY A 35 -5.70 11.57 -19.66
CA GLY A 35 -4.47 10.96 -20.17
C GLY A 35 -3.36 10.85 -19.14
N ALA A 36 -2.18 10.39 -19.57
CA ALA A 36 -1.05 10.05 -18.69
C ALA A 36 -0.67 11.13 -17.65
N HIS A 37 -0.75 12.41 -18.02
CA HIS A 37 -0.48 13.54 -17.11
C HIS A 37 -1.49 13.62 -15.95
N VAL A 38 -2.77 13.30 -16.19
CA VAL A 38 -3.79 13.19 -15.14
C VAL A 38 -3.49 11.99 -14.26
N ALA A 39 -3.14 10.84 -14.86
CA ALA A 39 -2.81 9.63 -14.10
C ALA A 39 -1.66 9.87 -13.12
N LEU A 40 -0.59 10.56 -13.56
CA LEU A 40 0.55 10.93 -12.71
C LEU A 40 0.14 11.87 -11.56
N ILE A 41 -0.75 12.84 -11.81
CA ILE A 41 -1.29 13.72 -10.76
C ILE A 41 -2.09 12.92 -9.73
N GLN A 42 -3.03 12.09 -10.19
CA GLN A 42 -3.86 11.24 -9.34
C GLN A 42 -3.00 10.31 -8.46
N GLN A 43 -1.96 9.75 -9.05
CA GLN A 43 -0.94 8.95 -8.39
C GLN A 43 -0.22 9.71 -7.28
N ALA A 44 0.31 10.90 -7.56
CA ALA A 44 1.00 11.71 -6.57
C ALA A 44 0.06 12.12 -5.42
N LEU A 45 -1.17 12.52 -5.73
CA LEU A 45 -2.18 12.85 -4.72
C LEU A 45 -2.51 11.66 -3.80
N THR A 46 -2.54 10.45 -4.37
CA THR A 46 -2.77 9.22 -3.61
C THR A 46 -1.59 8.92 -2.69
N ILE A 47 -0.35 8.98 -3.20
CA ILE A 47 0.88 8.79 -2.41
C ILE A 47 0.95 9.78 -1.24
N LEU A 48 0.65 11.05 -1.51
CA LEU A 48 0.72 12.13 -0.53
C LEU A 48 -0.48 12.15 0.44
N GLY A 49 -1.36 11.14 0.39
CA GLY A 49 -2.51 11.00 1.29
C GLY A 49 -3.59 12.07 1.09
N ALA A 50 -3.61 12.72 -0.08
CA ALA A 50 -4.52 13.83 -0.36
C ALA A 50 -5.97 13.40 -0.53
N GLY A 51 -6.27 12.12 -0.71
CA GLY A 51 -7.64 11.59 -0.72
C GLY A 51 -7.81 10.32 -1.54
N LEU A 52 -8.96 9.68 -1.39
CA LEU A 52 -9.36 8.54 -2.24
C LEU A 52 -9.91 9.08 -3.57
N ILE A 53 -9.35 8.59 -4.66
CA ILE A 53 -9.79 8.88 -6.03
C ILE A 53 -10.55 7.66 -6.53
N ASP A 54 -11.69 7.90 -7.16
CA ASP A 54 -12.59 6.86 -7.64
C ASP A 54 -11.88 5.94 -8.64
N ALA A 55 -12.08 4.63 -8.51
CA ALA A 55 -11.42 3.64 -9.35
C ALA A 55 -11.72 3.84 -10.85
N ASN A 56 -12.89 4.35 -11.20
CA ASN A 56 -13.27 4.66 -12.58
C ASN A 56 -12.51 5.88 -13.12
N GLU A 57 -12.27 6.91 -12.29
CA GLU A 57 -11.42 8.05 -12.66
C GLU A 57 -9.97 7.62 -12.88
N ILE A 58 -9.43 6.80 -11.97
CA ILE A 58 -8.07 6.25 -12.11
C ILE A 58 -7.95 5.39 -13.38
N THR A 59 -8.91 4.50 -13.62
CA THR A 59 -8.85 3.56 -14.75
C THR A 59 -9.02 4.25 -16.11
N ARG A 60 -9.70 5.40 -16.14
CA ARG A 60 -9.90 6.18 -17.36
C ARG A 60 -8.93 7.35 -17.49
N GLU A 61 -7.97 7.46 -16.58
CA GLU A 61 -7.04 8.59 -16.45
C GLU A 61 -7.78 9.93 -16.54
N PHE A 62 -8.96 10.00 -15.92
CA PHE A 62 -9.91 11.09 -16.08
C PHE A 62 -9.93 11.96 -14.84
N TYR A 63 -9.73 13.26 -15.03
CA TYR A 63 -9.82 14.24 -13.97
C TYR A 63 -11.30 14.53 -13.71
N GLY A 64 -11.90 13.76 -12.81
CA GLY A 64 -13.30 13.93 -12.39
C GLY A 64 -13.44 14.49 -10.97
N PRO A 65 -14.66 14.42 -10.41
CA PRO A 65 -14.97 15.05 -9.12
C PRO A 65 -14.13 14.53 -7.95
N SER A 66 -13.77 13.25 -7.93
CA SER A 66 -12.93 12.71 -6.84
C SER A 66 -11.48 13.19 -6.94
N THR A 67 -10.94 13.34 -8.16
CA THR A 67 -9.65 13.99 -8.40
C THR A 67 -9.68 15.47 -8.00
N SER A 68 -10.74 16.21 -8.36
CA SER A 68 -10.94 17.61 -7.95
C SER A 68 -10.90 17.76 -6.42
N ARG A 69 -11.60 16.88 -5.68
CA ARG A 69 -11.56 16.88 -4.21
C ARG A 69 -10.16 16.59 -3.65
N ALA A 70 -9.44 15.64 -4.23
CA ALA A 70 -8.08 15.31 -3.80
C ALA A 70 -7.13 16.49 -4.02
N VAL A 71 -7.23 17.20 -5.15
CA VAL A 71 -6.45 18.43 -5.40
C VAL A 71 -6.79 19.54 -4.42
N LEU A 72 -8.06 19.78 -4.15
CA LEU A 72 -8.47 20.77 -3.14
C LEU A 72 -7.92 20.44 -1.75
N LYS A 73 -8.01 19.17 -1.34
CA LYS A 73 -7.45 18.70 -0.06
C LYS A 73 -5.93 18.82 -0.03
N TYR A 74 -5.23 18.50 -1.12
CA TYR A 74 -3.79 18.66 -1.23
C TYR A 74 -3.35 20.12 -1.08
N LYS A 75 -4.02 21.05 -1.78
CA LYS A 75 -3.71 22.48 -1.77
C LYS A 75 -4.11 23.18 -0.48
N GLY A 76 -5.02 22.59 0.30
CA GLY A 76 -5.48 23.10 1.58
C GLY A 76 -4.39 23.14 2.67
N PRO A 77 -4.75 23.49 3.91
CA PRO A 77 -3.81 23.48 5.03
C PRO A 77 -3.12 22.10 5.20
N PRO A 78 -1.81 22.08 5.49
CA PRO A 78 -0.97 23.23 5.84
C PRO A 78 -0.35 23.97 4.63
N ARG A 79 -0.48 23.47 3.39
CA ARG A 79 0.25 23.97 2.22
C ARG A 79 -0.25 25.32 1.71
N ASN A 80 -1.57 25.54 1.74
CA ASN A 80 -2.22 26.78 1.29
C ASN A 80 -1.72 27.25 -0.10
N ILE A 81 -1.79 26.36 -1.08
CA ILE A 81 -1.33 26.63 -2.46
C ILE A 81 -2.38 27.48 -3.17
N LEU A 82 -2.18 28.79 -3.15
CA LEU A 82 -3.10 29.79 -3.73
C LEU A 82 -2.47 30.50 -4.93
N ASN A 83 -3.27 30.93 -5.89
CA ASN A 83 -2.82 31.89 -6.89
C ASN A 83 -2.88 33.32 -6.32
N THR A 84 -1.76 33.77 -5.74
CA THR A 84 -1.62 35.10 -5.15
C THR A 84 -1.66 36.24 -6.19
N GLN A 85 -1.31 35.97 -7.45
CA GLN A 85 -1.39 36.98 -8.52
C GLN A 85 -2.85 37.34 -8.84
N LEU A 86 -3.75 36.36 -8.77
CA LEU A 86 -5.20 36.56 -8.89
C LEU A 86 -5.89 36.88 -7.56
N ARG A 87 -5.12 37.12 -6.48
CA ARG A 87 -5.63 37.40 -5.13
C ARG A 87 -6.60 36.33 -4.60
N GLN A 88 -6.38 35.06 -4.96
CA GLN A 88 -7.19 33.96 -4.43
C GLN A 88 -7.02 33.82 -2.92
N THR A 89 -8.14 33.65 -2.22
CA THR A 89 -8.19 33.34 -0.78
C THR A 89 -8.59 31.90 -0.48
N ILE A 90 -9.07 31.17 -1.49
CA ILE A 90 -9.51 29.77 -1.41
C ILE A 90 -8.82 29.00 -2.55
N PRO A 91 -8.28 27.79 -2.30
CA PRO A 91 -7.72 26.97 -3.36
C PRO A 91 -8.78 26.58 -4.39
N ASP A 92 -8.42 26.66 -5.67
CA ASP A 92 -9.19 26.02 -6.75
C ASP A 92 -8.75 24.57 -6.97
N ALA A 93 -9.55 23.82 -7.73
CA ALA A 93 -9.26 22.45 -8.13
C ALA A 93 -8.39 22.38 -9.41
N ILE A 94 -7.60 23.42 -9.73
CA ILE A 94 -6.75 23.46 -10.92
C ILE A 94 -5.31 23.07 -10.52
N VAL A 95 -4.72 22.17 -11.29
CA VAL A 95 -3.30 21.87 -11.21
C VAL A 95 -2.57 22.77 -12.21
N GLY A 96 -2.19 23.96 -11.73
CA GLY A 96 -1.33 24.88 -12.46
C GLY A 96 0.12 24.86 -11.99
N LYS A 97 0.93 25.83 -12.45
CA LYS A 97 2.38 25.92 -12.19
C LYS A 97 2.77 25.68 -10.73
N ARG A 98 2.10 26.38 -9.81
CA ARG A 98 2.38 26.25 -8.37
C ARG A 98 2.02 24.86 -7.87
N THR A 99 0.87 24.33 -8.24
CA THR A 99 0.43 23.02 -7.79
C THR A 99 1.36 21.91 -8.28
N ILE A 100 1.77 21.93 -9.56
CA ILE A 100 2.66 20.89 -10.10
C ILE A 100 4.08 20.99 -9.53
N ALA A 101 4.59 22.20 -9.28
CA ALA A 101 5.88 22.38 -8.61
C ALA A 101 5.87 21.83 -7.18
N TRP A 102 4.80 22.06 -6.42
CA TRP A 102 4.65 21.52 -5.07
C TRP A 102 4.50 20.01 -5.06
N LEU A 103 3.71 19.46 -5.98
CA LEU A 103 3.57 18.00 -6.13
C LEU A 103 4.94 17.37 -6.43
N ASP A 104 5.73 17.99 -7.31
CA ASP A 104 7.07 17.50 -7.66
C ASP A 104 8.03 17.51 -6.47
N GLU A 105 8.08 18.60 -5.71
CA GLU A 105 8.95 18.69 -4.54
C GLU A 105 8.54 17.70 -3.43
N ASP A 106 7.24 17.55 -3.18
CA ASP A 106 6.73 16.57 -2.23
C ASP A 106 7.07 15.13 -2.69
N MET A 107 6.90 14.83 -3.99
CA MET A 107 7.24 13.53 -4.56
C MET A 107 8.75 13.25 -4.48
N LYS A 108 9.62 14.23 -4.70
CA LYS A 108 11.07 14.08 -4.46
C LYS A 108 11.38 13.77 -3.01
N GLY A 109 10.64 14.38 -2.07
CA GLY A 109 10.73 14.04 -0.65
C GLY A 109 10.41 12.56 -0.39
N VAL A 110 9.35 12.05 -1.01
CA VAL A 110 8.98 10.63 -0.96
C VAL A 110 10.06 9.75 -1.59
N GLU A 111 10.56 10.10 -2.77
CA GLU A 111 11.58 9.33 -3.50
C GLU A 111 12.94 9.27 -2.79
N LYS A 112 13.28 10.31 -2.02
CA LYS A 112 14.48 10.35 -1.16
C LYS A 112 14.29 9.57 0.14
N THR A 113 13.07 9.17 0.49
CA THR A 113 12.83 8.37 1.69
C THR A 113 13.51 7.02 1.50
N PRO A 114 14.41 6.62 2.41
CA PRO A 114 15.09 5.34 2.27
C PRO A 114 14.06 4.21 2.16
N PRO A 115 14.35 3.17 1.37
CA PRO A 115 13.45 2.01 1.27
C PRO A 115 13.12 1.51 2.66
N SER A 116 11.85 1.12 2.87
CA SER A 116 11.40 0.58 4.14
C SER A 116 12.40 -0.45 4.68
N GLN A 117 12.68 -0.35 5.98
CA GLN A 117 13.51 -1.33 6.68
C GLN A 117 12.73 -2.60 7.01
N PHE A 118 11.41 -2.55 6.93
CA PHE A 118 10.49 -3.58 7.39
C PHE A 118 9.67 -4.23 6.28
N VAL A 119 9.61 -3.62 5.08
CA VAL A 119 8.81 -4.08 3.94
C VAL A 119 9.63 -4.07 2.66
N CYS A 120 9.49 -5.13 1.86
CA CYS A 120 10.09 -5.24 0.54
C CYS A 120 9.37 -4.32 -0.45
N THR A 121 10.09 -3.33 -0.99
CA THR A 121 9.54 -2.39 -1.99
C THR A 121 9.78 -2.79 -3.44
N ASN A 122 10.26 -4.00 -3.67
CA ASN A 122 10.55 -4.56 -4.99
C ASN A 122 9.95 -5.97 -5.13
N LYS A 123 9.78 -6.44 -6.38
CA LYS A 123 9.16 -7.75 -6.67
C LYS A 123 10.07 -8.95 -6.37
N LEU A 124 11.37 -8.73 -6.19
CA LEU A 124 12.37 -9.76 -5.90
C LEU A 124 12.44 -10.06 -4.39
N GLY A 125 11.98 -9.15 -3.53
CA GLY A 125 12.02 -9.33 -2.09
C GLY A 125 13.40 -9.12 -1.50
N GLU A 126 13.67 -9.76 -0.36
CA GLU A 126 15.02 -9.88 0.21
C GLU A 126 15.88 -10.85 -0.63
N PRO A 127 17.22 -10.69 -0.69
CA PRO A 127 18.08 -11.51 -1.54
C PRO A 127 17.92 -13.03 -1.30
N HIS A 128 17.53 -13.78 -2.34
CA HIS A 128 17.44 -15.23 -2.34
C HIS A 128 17.48 -15.81 -3.76
N ASP A 129 17.46 -17.14 -3.86
CA ASP A 129 17.48 -17.87 -5.14
C ASP A 129 16.08 -18.03 -5.74
N HIS A 130 15.76 -17.22 -6.74
CA HIS A 130 14.46 -17.24 -7.41
C HIS A 130 14.16 -18.52 -8.21
N SER A 131 15.16 -19.36 -8.50
CA SER A 131 14.90 -20.67 -9.12
C SER A 131 14.17 -21.63 -8.19
N LYS A 132 14.17 -21.33 -6.88
CA LYS A 132 13.49 -22.11 -5.83
C LYS A 132 12.13 -21.52 -5.45
N CYS A 133 11.76 -20.37 -5.98
CA CYS A 133 10.46 -19.77 -5.69
C CYS A 133 9.33 -20.62 -6.28
N ARG A 134 8.32 -20.88 -5.47
CA ARG A 134 7.04 -21.37 -5.98
C ARG A 134 6.35 -20.24 -6.76
N PRO A 135 5.44 -20.58 -7.70
CA PRO A 135 4.63 -19.57 -8.36
C PRO A 135 3.88 -18.74 -7.32
N LEU A 136 4.19 -17.43 -7.28
CA LEU A 136 3.58 -16.51 -6.34
C LEU A 136 2.29 -15.94 -6.91
N GLN A 137 1.32 -15.72 -6.03
CA GLN A 137 0.16 -14.90 -6.37
C GLN A 137 0.62 -13.44 -6.55
N VAL A 138 -0.17 -12.69 -7.33
CA VAL A 138 0.05 -11.33 -7.86
C VAL A 138 1.17 -10.48 -7.19
N GLU A 139 2.03 -9.88 -8.02
CA GLU A 139 3.10 -8.93 -7.65
C GLU A 139 4.38 -9.50 -7.00
N GLY A 140 4.56 -10.82 -6.98
CA GLY A 140 5.82 -11.43 -6.51
C GLY A 140 6.04 -11.20 -5.01
N HIS A 141 7.25 -10.81 -4.61
CA HIS A 141 7.59 -10.54 -3.20
C HIS A 141 7.33 -9.08 -2.77
N LEU A 142 6.62 -8.30 -3.58
CA LEU A 142 6.29 -6.94 -3.23
C LEU A 142 5.44 -6.90 -1.95
N LEU A 143 5.71 -5.94 -1.08
CA LEU A 143 5.02 -5.74 0.20
C LEU A 143 5.18 -6.90 1.21
N THR A 144 6.10 -7.84 0.96
CA THR A 144 6.47 -8.86 1.96
C THR A 144 7.36 -8.29 3.07
N PRO A 145 7.45 -8.94 4.24
CA PRO A 145 8.32 -8.49 5.32
C PRO A 145 9.79 -8.41 4.89
N LYS A 146 10.51 -7.47 5.48
CA LYS A 146 11.96 -7.28 5.36
C LYS A 146 12.57 -7.34 6.75
N ASN A 147 13.72 -7.99 6.91
CA ASN A 147 14.39 -8.13 8.22
C ASN A 147 13.46 -8.58 9.38
N PRO A 148 12.81 -9.76 9.31
CA PRO A 148 11.95 -10.26 10.41
C PRO A 148 12.70 -10.42 11.73
N ASN A 149 11.95 -10.38 12.84
CA ASN A 149 12.50 -10.47 14.19
C ASN A 149 13.17 -11.83 14.46
N ARG A 150 12.55 -12.92 13.98
CA ARG A 150 13.10 -14.31 14.04
C ARG A 150 13.32 -14.88 15.45
N TRP A 151 12.72 -14.30 16.49
CA TRP A 151 12.86 -14.82 17.88
C TRP A 151 11.74 -15.78 18.30
N GLY A 152 10.72 -15.93 17.45
CA GLY A 152 9.65 -16.90 17.60
C GLY A 152 9.30 -17.49 16.24
N ARG A 153 8.09 -18.05 16.12
CA ARG A 153 7.58 -18.51 14.83
C ARG A 153 7.26 -17.32 13.93
N MET A 154 7.51 -17.50 12.65
CA MET A 154 7.15 -16.52 11.62
C MET A 154 6.09 -17.17 10.75
N ILE A 155 4.92 -16.54 10.62
CA ILE A 155 3.80 -17.16 9.91
C ILE A 155 3.19 -16.21 8.89
N ASN A 156 2.72 -16.78 7.78
CA ASN A 156 1.72 -16.13 6.96
C ASN A 156 0.34 -16.53 7.46
N ILE A 157 -0.59 -15.58 7.47
CA ILE A 157 -2.01 -15.88 7.59
C ILE A 157 -2.61 -15.76 6.19
N TYR A 158 -3.18 -16.87 5.70
CA TYR A 158 -3.76 -17.02 4.36
C TYR A 158 -2.80 -16.86 3.17
N GLY A 159 -1.52 -16.53 3.39
CA GLY A 159 -0.49 -16.47 2.35
C GLY A 159 -0.22 -17.82 1.69
N THR A 160 0.35 -17.79 0.48
CA THR A 160 0.75 -18.99 -0.27
C THR A 160 2.20 -18.89 -0.70
N TYR A 161 3.10 -19.45 0.10
CA TYR A 161 4.53 -19.55 -0.20
C TYR A 161 5.25 -18.21 -0.45
N GLU A 162 4.60 -17.08 -0.13
CA GLU A 162 5.04 -15.73 -0.51
C GLU A 162 6.34 -15.31 0.18
N THR A 163 6.63 -15.93 1.31
CA THR A 163 7.72 -15.59 2.23
C THR A 163 8.47 -16.83 2.74
N ASP A 164 8.33 -17.98 2.06
CA ASP A 164 9.06 -19.22 2.37
C ASP A 164 10.58 -18.98 2.43
N TYR A 165 11.09 -18.15 1.53
CA TYR A 165 12.50 -17.78 1.45
C TYR A 165 13.02 -17.03 2.70
N LEU A 166 12.11 -16.44 3.48
CA LEU A 166 12.41 -15.83 4.78
C LEU A 166 12.24 -16.81 5.95
N GLY A 167 11.71 -18.01 5.70
CA GLY A 167 11.42 -19.03 6.71
C GLY A 167 10.04 -18.90 7.36
N PHE A 168 9.11 -18.18 6.73
CA PHE A 168 7.72 -18.12 7.20
C PHE A 168 6.99 -19.43 6.91
N GLU A 169 6.04 -19.78 7.76
CA GLU A 169 5.16 -20.93 7.58
C GLU A 169 3.72 -20.49 7.27
N ASP A 170 3.07 -21.14 6.32
CA ASP A 170 1.69 -20.81 5.96
C ASP A 170 0.67 -21.43 6.92
N TYR A 171 -0.13 -20.54 7.52
CA TYR A 171 -1.20 -20.88 8.44
C TYR A 171 -2.52 -20.25 8.00
N SER A 172 -3.62 -20.84 8.47
CA SER A 172 -4.96 -20.31 8.30
C SER A 172 -5.66 -20.22 9.65
N CYS A 173 -6.31 -19.09 9.92
CA CYS A 173 -7.21 -18.95 11.06
C CYS A 173 -8.60 -19.52 10.78
N ASN A 174 -8.90 -19.90 9.53
CA ASN A 174 -10.23 -20.31 9.12
C ASN A 174 -10.16 -21.49 8.13
N PRO A 175 -10.89 -22.60 8.38
CA PRO A 175 -10.85 -23.78 7.52
C PRO A 175 -11.24 -23.50 6.07
N LEU A 176 -12.10 -22.49 5.82
CA LEU A 176 -12.53 -22.09 4.47
C LEU A 176 -11.38 -21.54 3.62
N TYR A 177 -10.32 -21.03 4.25
CA TYR A 177 -9.15 -20.46 3.59
C TYR A 177 -7.89 -21.31 3.80
N CYS A 178 -8.05 -22.61 4.08
CA CYS A 178 -6.92 -23.53 4.19
C CYS A 178 -6.41 -24.02 2.83
N ASP A 179 -7.20 -23.90 1.77
CA ASP A 179 -6.87 -24.48 0.48
C ASP A 179 -5.83 -23.62 -0.23
N HIS A 180 -4.81 -24.29 -0.78
CA HIS A 180 -3.89 -23.70 -1.75
C HIS A 180 -4.32 -24.17 -3.14
N ASP A 181 -4.30 -23.28 -4.14
CA ASP A 181 -4.48 -23.67 -5.54
C ASP A 181 -3.37 -24.64 -5.98
N GLY A 182 -3.64 -25.95 -5.90
CA GLY A 182 -2.72 -27.02 -6.31
C GLY A 182 -1.60 -27.37 -5.31
N GLY A 183 -1.67 -26.92 -4.05
CA GLY A 183 -0.67 -27.19 -3.01
C GLY A 183 -1.20 -27.96 -1.79
N PRO A 184 -0.32 -28.48 -0.90
CA PRO A 184 -0.74 -29.03 0.39
C PRO A 184 -1.44 -27.98 1.23
N LEU A 185 -2.52 -28.36 1.93
CA LEU A 185 -3.35 -27.46 2.75
C LEU A 185 -2.55 -26.70 3.83
N ARG A 186 -2.94 -25.44 4.08
CA ARG A 186 -2.43 -24.67 5.23
C ARG A 186 -2.77 -25.40 6.53
N LYS A 187 -1.86 -25.31 7.49
CA LYS A 187 -2.13 -25.73 8.87
C LYS A 187 -3.10 -24.73 9.50
N LEU A 188 -4.00 -25.21 10.35
CA LEU A 188 -4.83 -24.31 11.16
C LEU A 188 -3.99 -23.73 12.31
N THR A 189 -4.24 -22.47 12.68
CA THR A 189 -3.57 -21.81 13.81
C THR A 189 -3.98 -22.38 15.17
N TYR A 190 -5.10 -23.09 15.22
CA TYR A 190 -5.62 -23.74 16.40
C TYR A 190 -5.66 -25.27 16.22
N LYS A 191 -5.72 -25.98 17.35
CA LYS A 191 -5.80 -27.44 17.37
C LYS A 191 -7.03 -27.92 16.62
N SER A 192 -6.83 -28.84 15.69
CA SER A 192 -7.90 -29.43 14.89
C SER A 192 -7.51 -30.86 14.49
N GLU A 193 -8.38 -31.54 13.77
CA GLU A 193 -8.07 -32.82 13.12
C GLU A 193 -6.86 -32.72 12.16
N ARG A 194 -6.52 -31.50 11.70
CA ARG A 194 -5.41 -31.24 10.78
C ARG A 194 -4.06 -31.07 11.49
N GLY A 195 -4.02 -31.00 12.83
CA GLY A 195 -2.77 -30.89 13.57
C GLY A 195 -2.87 -30.12 14.89
N PRO A 196 -1.73 -29.97 15.59
CA PRO A 196 -1.69 -29.41 16.94
C PRO A 196 -2.03 -27.91 17.02
N GLY A 197 -1.93 -27.18 15.92
CA GLY A 197 -2.07 -25.72 15.91
C GLY A 197 -0.78 -25.01 16.34
N LEU A 198 -0.92 -23.76 16.76
CA LEU A 198 0.14 -22.91 17.30
C LEU A 198 -0.15 -22.58 18.77
N GLU A 199 0.91 -22.62 19.58
CA GLU A 199 0.86 -22.22 20.98
C GLU A 199 0.63 -20.70 21.13
N ASP A 200 0.03 -20.30 22.23
CA ASP A 200 -0.20 -18.91 22.57
C ASP A 200 1.14 -18.15 22.71
N ASN A 201 1.19 -16.90 22.26
CA ASN A 201 2.36 -16.02 22.32
C ASN A 201 3.64 -16.65 21.71
N SER A 202 3.51 -17.54 20.72
CA SER A 202 4.65 -18.23 20.09
C SER A 202 5.14 -17.58 18.80
N VAL A 203 4.43 -16.55 18.30
CA VAL A 203 4.66 -15.94 16.99
C VAL A 203 5.32 -14.58 17.14
N SER A 204 6.48 -14.39 16.50
CA SER A 204 7.25 -13.14 16.49
C SER A 204 6.98 -12.27 15.27
N ASP A 205 6.54 -12.86 14.17
CA ASP A 205 6.30 -12.18 12.92
C ASP A 205 5.07 -12.76 12.23
N ILE A 206 4.14 -11.89 11.83
CA ILE A 206 2.95 -12.25 11.07
C ILE A 206 2.96 -11.46 9.78
N CYS A 207 2.78 -12.15 8.66
CA CYS A 207 2.57 -11.54 7.35
C CYS A 207 1.16 -11.85 6.87
N LEU A 208 0.45 -10.81 6.42
CA LEU A 208 -0.88 -10.90 5.83
C LEU A 208 -0.88 -10.10 4.53
N ARG A 209 -1.22 -10.73 3.41
CA ARG A 209 -1.33 -10.05 2.11
C ARG A 209 -2.69 -10.32 1.49
N SER A 210 -3.35 -9.26 1.04
CA SER A 210 -4.68 -9.29 0.39
C SER A 210 -5.71 -10.12 1.15
N SER A 211 -5.55 -10.18 2.47
CA SER A 211 -6.22 -11.12 3.35
C SER A 211 -7.37 -10.42 4.08
N PRO A 212 -8.61 -10.89 3.92
CA PRO A 212 -9.70 -10.30 4.67
C PRO A 212 -9.55 -10.60 6.16
N LEU A 213 -9.85 -9.60 6.99
CA LEU A 213 -9.91 -9.75 8.44
C LEU A 213 -11.36 -9.61 8.87
N TYR A 214 -11.95 -10.69 9.37
CA TYR A 214 -13.35 -10.72 9.78
C TYR A 214 -13.46 -10.59 11.31
N ASN A 215 -14.60 -10.10 11.79
CA ASN A 215 -14.93 -10.12 13.22
C ASN A 215 -15.89 -11.29 13.51
N ARG A 216 -16.20 -11.54 14.80
CA ARG A 216 -17.15 -12.60 15.21
C ARG A 216 -18.58 -12.44 14.66
N LYS A 217 -18.98 -11.23 14.25
CA LYS A 217 -20.29 -10.99 13.62
C LYS A 217 -20.27 -11.33 12.13
N ASP A 218 -19.08 -11.32 11.51
CA ASP A 218 -18.87 -11.55 10.08
C ASP A 218 -18.57 -13.02 9.74
N THR A 219 -17.96 -13.79 10.67
CA THR A 219 -17.70 -15.24 10.49
C THR A 219 -17.95 -16.04 11.78
N HIS A 220 -18.48 -17.26 11.64
CA HIS A 220 -18.55 -18.26 12.72
C HIS A 220 -17.38 -19.22 12.55
N GLN A 221 -16.22 -18.92 13.13
CA GLN A 221 -15.11 -19.88 13.14
C GLN A 221 -15.43 -21.04 14.09
N PRO A 222 -15.02 -22.29 13.78
CA PRO A 222 -15.30 -23.46 14.63
C PRO A 222 -14.71 -23.39 16.05
N ASN A 223 -13.65 -22.61 16.25
CA ASN A 223 -13.01 -22.37 17.55
C ASN A 223 -13.67 -21.24 18.36
N GLY A 224 -14.69 -20.56 17.81
CA GLY A 224 -15.38 -19.44 18.46
C GLY A 224 -14.57 -18.13 18.52
N MET A 225 -13.40 -18.07 17.89
CA MET A 225 -12.58 -16.86 17.78
C MET A 225 -12.76 -16.21 16.41
N ASN A 226 -12.36 -14.95 16.25
CA ASN A 226 -12.21 -14.32 14.94
C ASN A 226 -10.72 -14.18 14.58
N GLU A 227 -10.40 -13.72 13.37
CA GLU A 227 -9.01 -13.55 12.92
C GLU A 227 -8.19 -12.64 13.86
N ILE A 228 -8.77 -11.55 14.36
CA ILE A 228 -8.09 -10.65 15.30
C ILE A 228 -7.86 -11.31 16.65
N ASP A 229 -8.83 -12.08 17.15
CA ASP A 229 -8.68 -12.84 18.40
C ASP A 229 -7.54 -13.87 18.26
N GLU A 230 -7.48 -14.60 17.14
CA GLU A 230 -6.43 -15.57 16.86
C GLU A 230 -5.07 -14.88 16.70
N ILE A 231 -4.97 -13.81 15.91
CA ILE A 231 -3.73 -13.03 15.76
C ILE A 231 -3.25 -12.54 17.14
N SER A 232 -4.18 -12.05 17.98
CA SER A 232 -3.86 -11.60 19.33
C SER A 232 -3.35 -12.76 20.19
N ARG A 233 -4.02 -13.91 20.21
CA ARG A 233 -3.62 -15.09 20.98
C ARG A 233 -2.22 -15.57 20.62
N LEU A 234 -1.91 -15.61 19.32
CA LEU A 234 -0.65 -16.15 18.79
C LEU A 234 0.55 -15.22 18.98
N SER A 235 0.31 -13.92 18.85
CA SER A 235 1.36 -12.91 18.79
C SER A 235 2.01 -12.69 20.16
N GLN A 236 3.33 -12.83 20.25
CA GLN A 236 4.09 -12.40 21.43
C GLN A 236 4.09 -10.86 21.57
N THR A 237 4.41 -10.33 22.75
CA THR A 237 4.70 -8.89 22.89
C THR A 237 5.88 -8.50 21.99
N GLY A 238 5.73 -7.43 21.22
CA GLY A 238 6.71 -7.05 20.21
C GLY A 238 6.60 -7.83 18.90
N CYS A 239 5.59 -8.71 18.75
CA CYS A 239 5.29 -9.34 17.48
C CYS A 239 5.10 -8.28 16.39
N ARG A 240 5.77 -8.48 15.26
CA ARG A 240 5.69 -7.59 14.12
C ARG A 240 4.66 -8.12 13.13
N ILE A 241 3.65 -7.31 12.84
CA ILE A 241 2.58 -7.63 11.90
C ILE A 241 2.78 -6.78 10.65
N THR A 242 3.12 -7.44 9.54
CA THR A 242 3.18 -6.82 8.22
C THR A 242 1.87 -7.12 7.50
N PHE A 243 1.05 -6.10 7.29
CA PHE A 243 -0.24 -6.21 6.61
C PHE A 243 -0.21 -5.43 5.30
N ALA A 244 -0.44 -6.10 4.17
CA ALA A 244 -0.61 -5.46 2.86
C ALA A 244 -2.02 -5.74 2.32
N GLY A 245 -2.81 -4.71 2.08
CA GLY A 245 -4.21 -4.89 1.68
C GLY A 245 -5.04 -3.63 1.82
N GLU A 246 -6.35 -3.79 1.98
CA GLU A 246 -7.28 -2.66 2.14
C GLU A 246 -7.20 -2.06 3.55
N GLU A 247 -7.23 -0.73 3.63
CA GLU A 247 -7.10 0.01 4.89
C GLU A 247 -8.21 -0.34 5.89
N VAL A 248 -9.41 -0.70 5.42
CA VAL A 248 -10.54 -1.11 6.28
C VAL A 248 -10.23 -2.35 7.12
N PHE A 249 -9.43 -3.28 6.61
CA PHE A 249 -9.00 -4.47 7.36
C PHE A 249 -7.87 -4.13 8.32
N MET A 250 -6.93 -3.28 7.88
CA MET A 250 -5.84 -2.80 8.74
C MET A 250 -6.38 -2.12 10.01
N LEU A 251 -7.44 -1.31 9.91
CA LEU A 251 -8.06 -0.65 11.06
C LEU A 251 -8.49 -1.63 12.15
N LYS A 252 -8.80 -2.89 11.81
CA LYS A 252 -9.15 -3.93 12.80
C LYS A 252 -7.93 -4.36 13.62
N LEU A 253 -6.73 -4.38 13.04
CA LEU A 253 -5.48 -4.70 13.75
C LEU A 253 -5.07 -3.63 14.77
N LEU A 254 -5.56 -2.40 14.62
CA LEU A 254 -5.29 -1.32 15.59
C LEU A 254 -5.87 -1.57 16.98
N THR A 255 -6.78 -2.54 17.10
CA THR A 255 -7.30 -2.98 18.39
C THR A 255 -6.28 -3.75 19.23
N ILE A 256 -5.22 -4.28 18.60
CA ILE A 256 -4.22 -5.15 19.23
C ILE A 256 -2.76 -4.73 18.96
N ALA A 257 -2.54 -3.77 18.07
CA ALA A 257 -1.20 -3.36 17.65
C ALA A 257 -1.14 -1.89 17.26
N THR A 258 0.06 -1.29 17.29
CA THR A 258 0.30 0.10 16.89
C THR A 258 1.09 0.16 15.58
N ILE A 259 0.70 1.04 14.66
CA ILE A 259 1.44 1.27 13.41
C ILE A 259 2.80 1.89 13.72
N VAL A 260 3.86 1.30 13.18
CA VAL A 260 5.22 1.86 13.19
C VAL A 260 5.68 2.35 11.82
N GLU A 261 5.10 1.83 10.73
CA GLU A 261 5.39 2.29 9.38
C GLU A 261 4.16 2.09 8.47
N LYS A 262 3.92 3.04 7.54
CA LYS A 262 3.02 2.88 6.39
C LYS A 262 3.84 3.06 5.12
N VAL A 263 3.79 2.08 4.23
CA VAL A 263 4.50 2.06 2.96
C VAL A 263 3.48 2.10 1.83
N ALA A 264 3.65 3.01 0.89
CA ALA A 264 2.86 3.07 -0.35
C ALA A 264 3.77 2.69 -1.51
N ILE A 265 3.33 1.72 -2.33
CA ILE A 265 4.04 1.30 -3.53
C ILE A 265 3.13 1.44 -4.73
N GLN A 266 3.69 1.97 -5.81
CA GLN A 266 3.02 1.98 -7.10
C GLN A 266 3.49 0.83 -7.97
N THR A 267 2.52 0.09 -8.50
CA THR A 267 2.74 -0.96 -9.48
C THR A 267 1.95 -0.64 -10.73
N LEU A 268 2.50 -1.01 -11.89
CA LEU A 268 1.75 -0.93 -13.13
C LEU A 268 0.56 -1.89 -13.06
N LYS A 269 -0.66 -1.39 -13.36
CA LYS A 269 -1.87 -2.24 -13.44
C LYS A 269 -1.69 -3.39 -14.43
N ASN A 270 -0.78 -3.25 -15.38
CA ASN A 270 -0.32 -4.33 -16.25
C ASN A 270 1.18 -4.18 -16.51
N ASN A 271 1.98 -5.19 -16.15
CA ASN A 271 3.45 -5.16 -16.24
C ASN A 271 4.01 -4.94 -17.67
N THR A 272 3.14 -4.90 -18.68
CA THR A 272 3.48 -4.84 -20.10
C THR A 272 2.99 -3.56 -20.79
N ASN A 273 2.12 -2.76 -20.15
CA ASN A 273 1.63 -1.53 -20.78
C ASN A 273 1.47 -0.37 -19.77
N PRO A 274 2.41 0.61 -19.78
CA PRO A 274 2.35 1.82 -18.97
C PRO A 274 1.09 2.67 -19.18
N SER A 275 0.38 2.52 -20.31
CA SER A 275 -0.83 3.27 -20.64
C SER A 275 -2.10 2.77 -19.95
N LEU A 276 -2.01 1.70 -19.15
CA LEU A 276 -3.15 1.15 -18.38
C LEU A 276 -3.19 1.69 -16.94
N GLY A 277 -2.28 2.59 -16.59
CA GLY A 277 -2.18 3.22 -15.29
C GLY A 277 -1.48 2.37 -14.22
N TYR A 278 -1.37 2.94 -13.02
CA TYR A 278 -0.74 2.32 -11.86
C TYR A 278 -1.78 2.03 -10.78
N SER A 279 -1.62 0.93 -10.05
CA SER A 279 -2.26 0.65 -8.77
C SER A 279 -1.35 1.13 -7.65
N THR A 280 -1.94 1.77 -6.63
CA THR A 280 -1.23 2.00 -5.37
C THR A 280 -1.61 0.90 -4.40
N SER A 281 -0.61 0.14 -3.98
CA SER A 281 -0.74 -0.89 -2.96
C SER A 281 -0.12 -0.35 -1.67
N TYR A 282 -0.76 -0.63 -0.54
CA TYR A 282 -0.30 -0.18 0.76
C TYR A 282 0.13 -1.36 1.61
N ALA A 283 1.20 -1.18 2.39
CA ALA A 283 1.52 -2.02 3.52
C ALA A 283 1.63 -1.19 4.80
N TRP A 284 1.28 -1.82 5.90
CA TRP A 284 1.45 -1.31 7.24
C TRP A 284 2.28 -2.30 8.03
N VAL A 285 3.19 -1.75 8.81
CA VAL A 285 3.95 -2.51 9.80
C VAL A 285 3.43 -2.07 11.14
N LEU A 286 2.94 -3.05 11.91
CA LEU A 286 2.43 -2.85 13.24
C LEU A 286 3.26 -3.65 14.24
N ILE A 287 3.31 -3.18 15.48
CA ILE A 287 3.91 -3.90 16.60
C ILE A 287 2.83 -4.16 17.63
N LYS A 288 2.66 -5.42 18.04
CA LYS A 288 1.80 -5.78 19.17
C LYS A 288 2.40 -5.23 20.46
N LEU A 289 1.64 -4.38 21.13
CA LEU A 289 1.93 -3.92 22.48
C LEU A 289 1.29 -4.91 23.47
N GLY A 290 1.95 -5.15 24.60
CA GLY A 290 1.56 -6.17 25.58
C GLY A 290 0.17 -5.97 26.15
#